data_AF-A0A022MBG2-F1
#
_entry.id   AF-A0A022MBG2-F1
#
_cell.length_a   1.000
_cell.length_b   1.000
_cell.length_c   1.000
_cell.angle_alpha   90.00
_cell.angle_beta   90.00
_cell.angle_gamma   90.00
#
_symmetry.space_group_name_H-M   'P 1'
#
loop_
_entity.id
_entity.type
_entity.pdbx_description
1 polymer ?
#
loop_
_entity_poly.entity_id
_entity_poly.type
_entity_poly.pdbx_seq_one_letter_code
_entity_poly.pdbx_strand_id
1 'polypeptide(L)'
;MAGLITTWATQIAESELAAGLPRRWAHTQGVAERATEVRRLLGENSDLLVGAATLHDVGYAPRLAVTGFHPLDGARFLRDEHGADERLVRLVANHSFALLEAEERGLRDELASEFPLLDDALPVDALVYCDMTTTPDGGRTSAQERISEIISRYGVDSVVGRFIRRAAPEIFSSVQRIEAALAAQPR
;
A
#
# COMPACT_ATOMS: atom_id res chain seq x y z
N MET A 1 -3.82 9.90 21.76
CA MET A 1 -2.85 9.70 20.66
C MET A 1 -3.45 8.95 19.47
N ALA A 2 -4.51 8.16 19.68
CA ALA A 2 -5.27 7.56 18.58
C ALA A 2 -5.86 8.65 17.66
N GLY A 3 -5.63 8.55 16.35
CA GLY A 3 -6.14 9.46 15.31
C GLY A 3 -5.19 10.57 14.82
N LEU A 4 -4.12 10.90 15.56
CA LEU A 4 -3.16 11.93 15.11
C LEU A 4 -2.40 11.51 13.85
N ILE A 5 -1.97 10.26 13.79
CA ILE A 5 -1.29 9.70 12.61
C ILE A 5 -2.21 9.67 11.40
N THR A 6 -3.50 9.36 11.59
CA THR A 6 -4.49 9.33 10.50
C THR A 6 -4.72 10.72 9.95
N THR A 7 -4.94 11.73 10.80
CA THR A 7 -5.14 13.11 10.33
C THR A 7 -3.91 13.64 9.61
N TRP A 8 -2.70 13.42 10.15
CA TRP A 8 -1.45 13.81 9.50
C TRP A 8 -1.28 13.09 8.15
N ALA A 9 -1.49 11.78 8.11
CA ALA A 9 -1.37 10.99 6.88
C ALA A 9 -2.33 11.49 5.79
N THR A 10 -3.59 11.79 6.14
CA THR A 10 -4.57 12.37 5.21
C THR A 10 -4.10 13.72 4.68
N GLN A 11 -3.61 14.61 5.55
CA GLN A 11 -3.12 15.94 5.12
C GLN A 11 -1.95 15.82 4.13
N ILE A 12 -0.99 14.94 4.39
CA ILE A 12 0.14 14.71 3.49
C ILE A 12 -0.35 14.13 2.16
N ALA A 13 -1.11 13.03 2.19
CA ALA A 13 -1.61 12.40 0.97
C ALA A 13 -2.48 13.35 0.13
N GLU A 14 -3.35 14.13 0.75
CA GLU A 14 -4.18 15.12 0.07
C GLU A 14 -3.32 16.20 -0.59
N SER A 15 -2.32 16.74 0.13
CA SER A 15 -1.43 17.77 -0.39
C SER A 15 -0.62 17.32 -1.61
N GLU A 16 -0.21 16.04 -1.64
CA GLU A 16 0.62 15.48 -2.70
C GLU A 16 -0.19 14.93 -3.89
N LEU A 17 -1.40 14.40 -3.65
CA LEU A 17 -2.14 13.63 -4.65
C LEU A 17 -3.38 14.36 -5.18
N ALA A 18 -4.09 15.16 -4.37
CA ALA A 18 -5.46 15.58 -4.71
C ALA A 18 -5.52 16.45 -5.98
N ALA A 19 -4.62 17.42 -6.12
CA ALA A 19 -4.61 18.35 -7.24
C ALA A 19 -4.02 17.74 -8.53
N GLY A 20 -2.89 17.01 -8.41
CA GLY A 20 -2.15 16.49 -9.56
C GLY A 20 -2.57 15.09 -10.02
N LEU A 21 -3.13 14.28 -9.12
CA LEU A 21 -3.42 12.86 -9.33
C LEU A 21 -4.79 12.47 -8.74
N PRO A 22 -5.90 13.13 -9.13
CA PRO A 22 -7.20 12.98 -8.48
C PRO A 22 -7.73 11.54 -8.46
N ARG A 23 -7.45 10.75 -9.51
CA ARG A 23 -7.80 9.32 -9.54
C ARG A 23 -7.00 8.50 -8.53
N ARG A 24 -5.70 8.79 -8.37
CA ARG A 24 -4.86 8.16 -7.34
C ARG A 24 -5.29 8.56 -5.94
N TRP A 25 -5.68 9.82 -5.77
CA TRP A 25 -6.26 10.29 -4.52
C TRP A 25 -7.54 9.53 -4.16
N ALA A 26 -8.47 9.39 -5.11
CA ALA A 26 -9.69 8.58 -4.90
C ALA A 26 -9.38 7.12 -4.53
N HIS A 27 -8.42 6.49 -5.22
CA HIS A 27 -7.93 5.16 -4.85
C HIS A 27 -7.42 5.11 -3.40
N THR A 28 -6.54 6.04 -3.03
CA THR A 28 -5.95 6.14 -1.68
C THR A 28 -7.01 6.30 -0.59
N GLN A 29 -8.05 7.10 -0.85
CA GLN A 29 -9.18 7.25 0.06
C GLN A 29 -9.92 5.92 0.25
N GLY A 30 -10.21 5.19 -0.84
CA GLY A 30 -10.82 3.87 -0.75
C GLY A 30 -9.96 2.87 0.04
N VAL A 31 -8.65 2.86 -0.15
CA VAL A 31 -7.73 1.99 0.60
C VAL A 31 -7.74 2.33 2.10
N ALA A 32 -7.78 3.61 2.44
CA ALA A 32 -7.90 4.07 3.83
C ALA A 32 -9.25 3.72 4.47
N GLU A 33 -10.34 3.75 3.71
CA GLU A 33 -11.67 3.28 4.16
C GLU A 33 -11.64 1.78 4.47
N ARG A 34 -11.03 0.97 3.59
CA ARG A 34 -10.84 -0.47 3.83
C ARG A 34 -10.01 -0.75 5.08
N ALA A 35 -8.94 0.01 5.30
CA ALA A 35 -8.12 -0.09 6.51
C ALA A 35 -8.93 0.23 7.78
N THR A 36 -9.80 1.25 7.70
CA THR A 36 -10.68 1.63 8.81
C THR A 36 -11.68 0.53 9.15
N GLU A 37 -12.17 -0.22 8.17
CA GLU A 37 -13.11 -1.33 8.38
C GLU A 37 -12.46 -2.51 9.10
N VAL A 38 -11.21 -2.84 8.74
CA VAL A 38 -10.50 -3.97 9.34
C VAL A 38 -9.76 -3.61 10.63
N ARG A 39 -9.77 -2.34 11.05
CA ARG A 39 -8.98 -1.82 12.16
C ARG A 39 -9.06 -2.63 13.46
N ARG A 40 -10.21 -3.25 13.74
CA ARG A 40 -10.41 -4.08 14.95
C ARG A 40 -9.51 -5.32 14.96
N LEU A 41 -9.19 -5.88 13.79
CA LEU A 41 -8.27 -7.01 13.67
C LEU A 41 -6.84 -6.63 14.09
N LEU A 42 -6.47 -5.36 13.90
CA LEU A 42 -5.09 -4.90 14.06
C LEU A 42 -4.77 -4.47 15.49
N GLY A 43 -5.78 -4.31 16.36
CA GLY A 43 -5.58 -3.90 17.74
C GLY A 43 -4.75 -2.61 17.84
N GLU A 44 -3.59 -2.70 18.49
CA GLU A 44 -2.64 -1.58 18.62
C GLU A 44 -2.06 -1.09 17.29
N ASN A 45 -2.01 -1.94 16.26
CA ASN A 45 -1.52 -1.59 14.93
C ASN A 45 -2.61 -0.94 14.04
N SER A 46 -3.81 -0.68 14.56
CA SER A 46 -4.94 -0.06 13.82
C SER A 46 -4.52 1.24 13.14
N ASP A 47 -3.94 2.15 13.91
CA ASP A 47 -3.58 3.49 13.46
C ASP A 47 -2.39 3.47 12.50
N LEU A 48 -1.45 2.54 12.70
CA LEU A 48 -0.35 2.24 11.79
C LEU A 48 -0.88 1.79 10.42
N LEU A 49 -1.84 0.85 10.39
CA LEU A 49 -2.44 0.37 9.16
C LEU A 49 -3.16 1.50 8.40
N VAL A 50 -4.01 2.28 9.08
CA VAL A 50 -4.75 3.37 8.44
C VAL A 50 -3.79 4.44 7.90
N GLY A 51 -2.73 4.78 8.65
CA GLY A 51 -1.68 5.67 8.18
C GLY A 51 -0.98 5.14 6.92
N ALA A 52 -0.57 3.87 6.94
CA ALA A 52 0.10 3.22 5.81
C ALA A 52 -0.81 3.15 4.58
N ALA A 53 -2.07 2.75 4.76
CA ALA A 53 -3.08 2.73 3.71
C ALA A 53 -3.28 4.10 3.05
N THR A 54 -3.28 5.17 3.86
CA THR A 54 -3.45 6.54 3.39
C THR A 54 -2.21 7.07 2.66
N LEU A 55 -1.02 6.52 2.92
CA LEU A 55 0.25 7.02 2.39
C LEU A 55 0.91 6.10 1.35
N HIS A 56 0.41 4.88 1.13
CA HIS A 56 1.10 3.85 0.33
C HIS A 56 1.46 4.32 -1.08
N ASP A 57 0.60 5.13 -1.70
CA ASP A 57 0.75 5.63 -3.06
C ASP A 57 1.29 7.07 -3.14
N VAL A 58 1.74 7.67 -2.02
CA VAL A 58 2.20 9.07 -1.99
C VAL A 58 3.39 9.31 -2.94
N GLY A 59 4.26 8.32 -3.09
CA GLY A 59 5.42 8.40 -3.98
C GLY A 59 5.10 8.52 -5.47
N TYR A 60 3.82 8.43 -5.87
CA TYR A 60 3.41 8.79 -7.24
C TYR A 60 3.44 10.30 -7.50
N ALA A 61 3.43 11.13 -6.45
CA ALA A 61 3.44 12.58 -6.61
C ALA A 61 4.66 13.02 -7.44
N PRO A 62 4.49 13.82 -8.52
CA PRO A 62 5.57 14.11 -9.45
C PRO A 62 6.83 14.72 -8.82
N ARG A 63 6.68 15.50 -7.73
CA ARG A 63 7.81 16.11 -7.03
C ARG A 63 8.65 15.11 -6.23
N LEU A 64 8.12 13.93 -5.94
CA LEU A 64 8.76 12.89 -5.14
C LEU A 64 9.46 11.83 -6.00
N ALA A 65 9.19 11.81 -7.31
CA ALA A 65 9.73 10.81 -8.23
C ALA A 65 11.24 11.01 -8.44
N VAL A 66 12.05 10.25 -7.68
CA VAL A 66 13.52 10.22 -7.80
C VAL A 66 13.95 8.99 -8.60
N THR A 67 13.42 7.82 -8.23
CA THR A 67 13.71 6.54 -8.93
C THR A 67 12.63 6.18 -9.94
N GLY A 68 11.44 6.79 -9.83
CA GLY A 68 10.27 6.41 -10.62
C GLY A 68 9.61 5.11 -10.13
N PHE A 69 9.94 4.69 -8.91
CA PHE A 69 9.34 3.56 -8.20
C PHE A 69 8.70 4.07 -6.91
N HIS A 70 7.38 4.25 -6.96
CA HIS A 70 6.63 4.97 -5.92
C HIS A 70 6.74 4.39 -4.50
N PRO A 71 6.91 3.07 -4.24
CA PRO A 71 7.06 2.59 -2.87
C PRO A 71 8.36 3.11 -2.25
N LEU A 72 9.47 3.07 -3.01
CA LEU A 72 10.77 3.54 -2.54
C LEU A 72 10.80 5.07 -2.41
N ASP A 73 10.32 5.78 -3.43
CA ASP A 73 10.30 7.24 -3.46
C ASP A 73 9.40 7.81 -2.34
N GLY A 74 8.22 7.22 -2.13
CA GLY A 74 7.30 7.59 -1.06
C GLY A 74 7.86 7.30 0.33
N ALA A 75 8.50 6.14 0.52
CA ALA A 75 9.11 5.78 1.80
C ALA A 75 10.27 6.72 2.18
N ARG A 76 11.13 7.07 1.22
CA ARG A 76 12.21 8.05 1.43
C ARG A 76 11.66 9.43 1.80
N PHE A 77 10.66 9.91 1.06
CA PHE A 77 9.98 11.16 1.39
C PHE A 77 9.45 11.19 2.83
N LEU A 78 8.75 10.14 3.25
CA LEU A 78 8.20 10.04 4.61
C LEU A 78 9.29 9.98 5.68
N ARG A 79 10.39 9.26 5.42
CA ARG A 79 11.55 9.19 6.32
C ARG A 79 12.25 10.54 6.43
N ASP A 80 12.57 11.15 5.30
CA ASP A 80 13.56 12.22 5.20
C ASP A 80 12.93 13.62 5.43
N GLU A 81 11.72 13.87 4.91
CA GLU A 81 11.03 15.17 5.07
C GLU A 81 10.12 15.21 6.30
N HIS A 82 9.59 14.06 6.73
CA HIS A 82 8.62 14.01 7.83
C HIS A 82 9.12 13.32 9.10
N GLY A 83 10.25 12.62 9.07
CA GLY A 83 10.73 11.85 10.21
C GLY A 83 9.71 10.83 10.70
N ALA A 84 8.96 10.22 9.77
CA ALA A 84 7.85 9.34 10.08
C ALA A 84 8.31 8.04 10.78
N ASP A 85 7.38 7.40 11.49
CA ASP A 85 7.61 6.14 12.19
C ASP A 85 8.20 5.06 11.26
N GLU A 86 9.23 4.35 11.73
CA GLU A 86 9.96 3.38 10.92
C GLU A 86 9.06 2.24 10.41
N ARG A 87 8.11 1.78 11.23
CA ARG A 87 7.19 0.69 10.83
C ARG A 87 6.24 1.19 9.75
N LEU A 88 5.78 2.43 9.85
CA LEU A 88 4.93 3.06 8.82
C LEU A 88 5.69 3.15 7.49
N VAL A 89 6.91 3.68 7.53
CA VAL A 89 7.72 3.85 6.32
C VAL A 89 8.04 2.49 5.68
N ARG A 90 8.37 1.47 6.48
CA ARG A 90 8.62 0.11 5.98
C ARG A 90 7.38 -0.53 5.36
N LEU A 91 6.18 -0.28 5.90
CA LEU A 91 4.93 -0.71 5.27
C LEU A 91 4.70 -0.03 3.92
N VAL A 92 4.90 1.30 3.84
CA VAL A 92 4.79 2.05 2.59
C VAL A 92 5.83 1.56 1.57
N ALA A 93 7.07 1.32 1.97
CA ALA A 93 8.12 0.85 1.07
C ALA A 93 7.84 -0.54 0.47
N ASN A 94 7.18 -1.42 1.24
CA ASN A 94 7.01 -2.82 0.90
C ASN A 94 5.58 -3.21 0.51
N HIS A 95 4.67 -2.24 0.37
CA HIS A 95 3.26 -2.53 0.10
C HIS A 95 3.07 -3.36 -1.17
N SER A 96 2.05 -4.21 -1.16
CA SER A 96 1.62 -5.01 -2.34
C SER A 96 2.76 -5.79 -3.01
N PHE A 97 3.70 -6.31 -2.21
CA PHE A 97 4.88 -7.07 -2.65
C PHE A 97 5.86 -6.26 -3.52
N ALA A 98 6.00 -4.97 -3.23
CA ALA A 98 6.91 -4.03 -3.90
C ALA A 98 8.33 -4.57 -4.14
N LEU A 99 8.88 -5.44 -3.27
CA LEU A 99 10.20 -6.04 -3.46
C LEU A 99 10.32 -6.86 -4.77
N LEU A 100 9.23 -7.47 -5.23
CA LEU A 100 9.20 -8.18 -6.50
C LEU A 100 9.20 -7.22 -7.69
N GLU A 101 8.53 -6.07 -7.59
CA GLU A 101 8.61 -5.02 -8.62
C GLU A 101 9.98 -4.34 -8.63
N ALA A 102 10.56 -4.10 -7.44
CA ALA A 102 11.90 -3.56 -7.31
C ALA A 102 12.94 -4.44 -8.00
N GLU A 103 12.78 -5.76 -7.96
CA GLU A 103 13.63 -6.70 -8.71
C GLU A 103 13.53 -6.50 -10.23
N GLU A 104 12.32 -6.37 -10.78
CA GLU A 104 12.11 -6.08 -12.21
C GLU A 104 12.71 -4.73 -12.65
N ARG A 105 12.94 -3.82 -11.69
CA ARG A 105 13.51 -2.49 -11.87
C ARG A 105 15.01 -2.40 -11.54
N GLY A 106 15.62 -3.47 -11.01
CA GLY A 106 17.00 -3.45 -10.53
C GLY A 106 17.23 -2.69 -9.21
N LEU A 107 16.17 -2.42 -8.44
CA LEU A 107 16.17 -1.66 -7.18
C LEU A 107 15.97 -2.55 -5.94
N ARG A 108 16.03 -3.88 -6.09
CA ARG A 108 15.74 -4.83 -5.00
C ARG A 108 16.64 -4.63 -3.79
N ASP A 109 17.96 -4.57 -4.01
CA ASP A 109 18.94 -4.46 -2.92
C ASP A 109 18.84 -3.11 -2.22
N GLU A 110 18.60 -2.04 -2.99
CA GLU A 110 18.37 -0.69 -2.49
C GLU A 110 17.15 -0.64 -1.57
N LEU A 111 15.98 -1.13 -2.04
CA LEU A 111 14.76 -1.19 -1.23
C LEU A 111 14.96 -2.04 0.03
N ALA A 112 15.53 -3.24 -0.10
CA ALA A 112 15.70 -4.16 1.03
C ALA A 112 16.68 -3.64 2.09
N SER A 113 17.71 -2.91 1.67
CA SER A 113 18.69 -2.34 2.59
C SER A 113 18.17 -1.14 3.36
N GLU A 114 17.36 -0.28 2.72
CA GLU A 114 16.80 0.92 3.36
C GLU A 114 15.54 0.63 4.15
N PHE A 115 14.70 -0.29 3.67
CA PHE A 115 13.39 -0.55 4.22
C PHE A 115 13.14 -2.06 4.28
N PRO A 116 13.78 -2.78 5.22
CA PRO A 116 13.55 -4.22 5.36
C PRO A 116 12.09 -4.52 5.69
N LEU A 117 11.60 -5.69 5.25
CA LEU A 117 10.24 -6.16 5.56
C LEU A 117 10.00 -6.17 7.07
N LEU A 118 8.77 -5.91 7.50
CA LEU A 118 8.37 -6.11 8.89
C LEU A 118 8.30 -7.61 9.21
N ASP A 119 8.69 -7.97 10.43
CA ASP A 119 8.55 -9.36 10.93
C ASP A 119 7.08 -9.70 11.24
N ASP A 120 6.27 -8.67 11.54
CA ASP A 120 4.83 -8.82 11.79
C ASP A 120 4.06 -8.89 10.46
N ALA A 121 3.56 -10.07 10.14
CA ALA A 121 2.84 -10.33 8.90
C ALA A 121 1.44 -9.69 8.86
N LEU A 122 0.80 -9.43 10.01
CA LEU A 122 -0.61 -9.03 10.03
C LEU A 122 -0.85 -7.63 9.45
N PRO A 123 -0.09 -6.57 9.80
CA PRO A 123 -0.22 -5.26 9.15
C PRO A 123 0.14 -5.28 7.67
N VAL A 124 1.09 -6.14 7.27
CA VAL A 124 1.48 -6.33 5.86
C VAL A 124 0.32 -6.93 5.07
N ASP A 125 -0.23 -8.05 5.53
CA ASP A 125 -1.37 -8.71 4.91
C ASP A 125 -2.60 -7.81 4.86
N ALA A 126 -2.85 -7.04 5.93
CA ALA A 126 -3.95 -6.10 5.98
C ALA A 126 -3.78 -4.96 4.98
N LEU A 127 -2.57 -4.43 4.79
CA LEU A 127 -2.31 -3.40 3.79
C LEU A 127 -2.48 -3.94 2.36
N VAL A 128 -1.96 -5.14 2.08
CA VAL A 128 -2.18 -5.84 0.80
C VAL A 128 -3.67 -6.02 0.54
N TYR A 129 -4.43 -6.48 1.54
CA TYR A 129 -5.87 -6.65 1.45
C TYR A 129 -6.58 -5.32 1.13
N CYS A 130 -6.21 -4.23 1.78
CA CYS A 130 -6.84 -2.93 1.57
C CYS A 130 -6.58 -2.40 0.15
N ASP A 131 -5.34 -2.47 -0.35
CA ASP A 131 -5.00 -2.00 -1.71
C ASP A 131 -5.64 -2.92 -2.77
N MET A 132 -5.43 -4.23 -2.65
CA MET A 132 -5.83 -5.20 -3.67
C MET A 132 -7.33 -5.51 -3.68
N THR A 133 -8.12 -4.96 -2.74
CA THR A 133 -9.60 -5.00 -2.79
C THR A 133 -10.24 -3.64 -3.06
N THR A 134 -9.44 -2.66 -3.51
CA THR A 134 -9.89 -1.32 -3.88
C THR A 134 -9.65 -1.07 -5.36
N THR A 135 -10.57 -0.42 -6.08
CA THR A 135 -10.43 -0.06 -7.50
C THR A 135 -9.63 1.24 -7.69
N PRO A 136 -9.19 1.57 -8.91
CA PRO A 136 -8.43 2.81 -9.13
C PRO A 136 -9.20 4.10 -8.85
N ASP A 137 -10.52 4.03 -8.69
CA ASP A 137 -11.43 5.13 -8.33
C ASP A 137 -11.94 5.03 -6.89
N GLY A 138 -11.39 4.13 -6.07
CA GLY A 138 -11.68 4.03 -4.63
C GLY A 138 -12.86 3.11 -4.27
N GLY A 139 -13.52 2.50 -5.26
CA GLY A 139 -14.57 1.53 -5.04
C GLY A 139 -14.06 0.16 -4.56
N ARG A 140 -14.97 -0.74 -4.21
CA ARG A 140 -14.64 -2.12 -3.82
C ARG A 140 -14.50 -3.03 -5.04
N THR A 141 -13.61 -4.01 -4.93
CA THR A 141 -13.45 -5.08 -5.91
C THR A 141 -12.86 -6.34 -5.25
N SER A 142 -12.87 -7.47 -5.96
CA SER A 142 -12.11 -8.65 -5.56
C SER A 142 -10.64 -8.52 -5.97
N ALA A 143 -9.76 -9.25 -5.27
CA ALA A 143 -8.33 -9.29 -5.64
C ALA A 143 -8.11 -9.84 -7.05
N GLN A 144 -8.95 -10.79 -7.49
CA GLN A 144 -8.89 -11.39 -8.82
C GLN A 144 -9.23 -10.38 -9.91
N GLU A 145 -10.31 -9.61 -9.72
CA GLU A 145 -10.68 -8.53 -10.63
C GLU A 145 -9.64 -7.42 -10.65
N ARG A 146 -9.11 -7.02 -9.48
CA ARG A 146 -8.05 -6.01 -9.37
C ARG A 146 -6.78 -6.43 -10.12
N ILE A 147 -6.31 -7.66 -9.96
CA ILE A 147 -5.14 -8.15 -10.71
C ILE A 147 -5.43 -8.22 -12.22
N SER A 148 -6.61 -8.69 -12.61
CA SER A 148 -7.02 -8.74 -14.02
C SER A 148 -7.05 -7.35 -14.65
N GLU A 149 -7.56 -6.36 -13.92
CA GLU A 149 -7.59 -4.96 -14.33
C GLU A 149 -6.18 -4.37 -14.44
N ILE A 150 -5.28 -4.61 -13.48
CA ILE A 150 -3.88 -4.17 -13.54
C ILE A 150 -3.19 -4.75 -14.79
N ILE A 151 -3.34 -6.05 -15.06
CA ILE A 151 -2.74 -6.68 -16.24
C ILE A 151 -3.32 -6.08 -17.53
N SER A 152 -4.64 -5.84 -17.60
CA SER A 152 -5.29 -5.22 -18.74
C SER A 152 -4.78 -3.79 -19.00
N ARG A 153 -4.59 -3.01 -17.93
CA ARG A 153 -4.19 -1.60 -17.99
C ARG A 153 -2.72 -1.40 -18.37
N TYR A 154 -1.80 -2.20 -17.82
CA TYR A 154 -0.36 -2.03 -18.05
C TYR A 154 0.19 -2.96 -19.15
N GLY A 155 -0.52 -4.04 -19.47
CA GLY A 155 -0.06 -5.07 -20.40
C GLY A 155 0.81 -6.12 -19.71
N VAL A 156 0.68 -7.37 -20.17
CA VAL A 156 1.26 -8.57 -19.56
C VAL A 156 2.79 -8.57 -19.51
N ASP A 157 3.42 -7.93 -20.49
CA ASP A 157 4.88 -7.89 -20.63
C ASP A 157 5.51 -6.63 -20.04
N SER A 158 4.71 -5.70 -19.49
CA SER A 158 5.23 -4.54 -18.76
C SER A 158 5.89 -4.97 -17.44
N VAL A 159 6.73 -4.10 -16.87
CA VAL A 159 7.30 -4.31 -15.52
C VAL A 159 6.19 -4.64 -14.52
N VAL A 160 5.13 -3.82 -14.49
CA VAL A 160 3.97 -4.01 -13.61
C VAL A 160 3.26 -5.34 -13.89
N GLY A 161 3.05 -5.68 -15.16
CA GLY A 161 2.39 -6.92 -15.59
C GLY A 161 3.15 -8.19 -15.20
N ARG A 162 4.48 -8.19 -15.33
CA ARG A 162 5.32 -9.33 -14.93
C ARG A 162 5.36 -9.48 -13.41
N PHE A 163 5.57 -8.38 -12.69
CA PHE A 163 5.58 -8.39 -11.22
C PHE A 163 4.23 -8.85 -10.64
N ILE A 164 3.10 -8.26 -11.08
CA ILE A 164 1.81 -8.54 -10.45
C ILE A 164 1.40 -10.01 -10.65
N ARG A 165 1.79 -10.61 -11.79
CA ARG A 165 1.58 -12.04 -12.06
C ARG A 165 2.41 -12.92 -11.12
N ARG A 166 3.66 -12.54 -10.84
CA ARG A 166 4.53 -13.23 -9.88
C ARG A 166 3.98 -13.10 -8.45
N ALA A 167 3.44 -11.92 -8.10
CA ALA A 167 2.90 -11.64 -6.76
C ALA A 167 1.49 -12.22 -6.53
N ALA A 168 0.72 -12.51 -7.58
CA ALA A 168 -0.69 -12.87 -7.49
C ALA A 168 -1.03 -13.99 -6.48
N PRO A 169 -0.29 -15.14 -6.43
CA PRO A 169 -0.60 -16.19 -5.45
C PRO A 169 -0.47 -15.71 -3.99
N GLU A 170 0.53 -14.89 -3.70
CA GLU A 170 0.76 -14.35 -2.36
C GLU A 170 -0.25 -13.25 -2.02
N ILE A 171 -0.60 -12.40 -2.98
CA ILE A 171 -1.69 -11.41 -2.83
C ILE A 171 -3.00 -12.11 -2.45
N PHE A 172 -3.38 -13.18 -3.17
CA PHE A 172 -4.59 -13.94 -2.87
C PHE A 172 -4.52 -14.58 -1.48
N SER A 173 -3.34 -15.07 -1.09
CA SER A 173 -3.13 -15.67 0.22
C SER A 173 -3.26 -14.65 1.35
N SER A 174 -2.69 -13.45 1.21
CA SER A 174 -2.86 -12.33 2.16
C SER A 174 -4.32 -11.93 2.29
N VAL A 175 -5.03 -11.78 1.16
CA VAL A 175 -6.46 -11.44 1.14
C VAL A 175 -7.29 -12.49 1.86
N GLN A 176 -7.06 -13.77 1.57
CA GLN A 176 -7.77 -14.88 2.20
C GLN A 176 -7.54 -14.94 3.71
N ARG A 177 -6.31 -14.68 4.19
CA ARG A 177 -5.99 -14.64 5.63
C ARG A 177 -6.78 -13.56 6.35
N ILE A 178 -6.88 -12.35 5.76
CA ILE A 178 -7.65 -11.26 6.35
C ILE A 178 -9.16 -11.54 6.32
N GLU A 179 -9.69 -12.07 5.22
CA GLU A 179 -11.11 -12.46 5.13
C GLU A 179 -11.48 -13.54 6.15
N ALA A 180 -10.63 -14.55 6.32
CA ALA A 180 -10.84 -15.61 7.32
C ALA A 180 -10.81 -15.03 8.75
N ALA A 181 -9.89 -14.11 9.03
CA ALA A 181 -9.80 -13.45 10.33
C ALA A 181 -11.04 -12.57 10.62
N LEU A 182 -11.54 -11.85 9.61
CA LEU A 182 -12.79 -11.09 9.71
C LEU A 182 -14.00 -11.99 10.00
N ALA A 183 -14.10 -13.13 9.31
CA ALA A 183 -15.19 -14.08 9.51
C ALA A 183 -15.16 -14.76 10.89
N ALA A 184 -13.97 -14.87 11.50
CA ALA A 184 -13.79 -15.44 12.84
C ALA A 184 -14.06 -14.45 13.98
N GLN A 185 -14.21 -13.14 13.70
CA GLN A 185 -14.53 -12.17 14.74
C GLN A 185 -15.95 -12.38 15.27
N PRO A 186 -16.16 -12.43 16.60
CA PRO A 186 -17.50 -12.39 17.18
C PRO A 186 -18.17 -11.06 16.82
N ARG A 187 -19.46 -11.14 16.46
CA ARG A 187 -20.31 -9.98 16.13
C ARG A 187 -20.43 -8.99 17.29
#